data_AF-A0A7S0L9Y5-F1
#
_entry.id   AF-A0A7S0L9Y5-F1
#
_cell.length_a   1.000
_cell.length_b   1.000
_cell.length_c   1.000
_cell.angle_alpha   90.00
_cell.angle_beta   90.00
_cell.angle_gamma   90.00
#
_symmetry.space_group_name_H-M   'P 1'
#
loop_
_entity.id
_entity.type
_entity.pdbx_description
1 polymer ?
#
loop_
_entity_poly.entity_id
_entity_poly.type
_entity_poly.pdbx_seq_one_letter_code
_entity_poly.pdbx_strand_id
1 'polypeptide(L)'
;MNINQSLLTLGRVITALREKQGREEKAGGRIPYRDSKLTRLLQESLGGRCKTCIIATLSPSVLCCDETLSTLNYAQSAHGIQNKPVASQRMTVGNAGGAGGAGGAGG
;
A
#
# COMPACT_ATOMS: atom_id res chain seq x y z
N MET A 1 -1.30 13.61 24.84
CA MET A 1 -1.26 12.14 24.75
C MET A 1 -1.96 11.74 23.46
N ASN A 2 -1.23 11.31 22.45
CA ASN A 2 -1.79 11.09 21.11
C ASN A 2 -1.52 9.66 20.63
N ILE A 3 -2.08 8.69 21.36
CA ILE A 3 -1.94 7.24 21.06
C ILE A 3 -2.41 6.94 19.63
N ASN A 4 -3.47 7.62 19.17
CA ASN A 4 -4.13 7.34 17.90
C ASN A 4 -3.79 8.32 16.77
N GLN A 5 -2.76 9.16 16.92
CA GLN A 5 -2.40 10.12 15.86
C GLN A 5 -2.03 9.41 14.54
N SER A 6 -1.32 8.29 14.64
CA SER A 6 -0.96 7.48 13.48
C SER A 6 -2.20 6.92 12.78
N LEU A 7 -3.20 6.47 13.53
CA LEU A 7 -4.47 5.95 13.00
C LEU A 7 -5.31 7.06 12.37
N LEU A 8 -5.35 8.24 12.98
CA LEU A 8 -6.00 9.42 12.41
C LEU A 8 -5.35 9.83 11.08
N THR A 9 -4.02 9.90 11.05
CA THR A 9 -3.29 10.20 9.81
C THR A 9 -3.52 9.13 8.75
N LEU A 10 -3.57 7.85 9.14
CA LEU A 10 -3.86 6.76 8.23
C LEU A 10 -5.29 6.88 7.65
N GLY A 11 -6.28 7.28 8.45
CA GLY A 11 -7.63 7.59 7.98
C GLY A 11 -7.63 8.71 6.93
N ARG A 12 -6.89 9.80 7.16
CA ARG A 12 -6.74 10.90 6.18
C ARG A 12 -6.11 10.44 4.87
N VAL A 13 -5.11 9.55 4.94
CA VAL A 13 -4.47 8.94 3.77
C VAL A 13 -5.46 8.08 2.97
N ILE A 14 -6.26 7.26 3.65
CA ILE A 14 -7.28 6.42 3.02
C ILE A 14 -8.30 7.27 2.26
N THR A 15 -8.87 8.29 2.92
CA THR A 15 -9.84 9.18 2.27
C THR A 15 -9.26 9.87 1.04
N ALA A 16 -8.05 10.43 1.16
CA ALA A 16 -7.37 11.08 0.04
C ALA A 16 -7.09 10.12 -1.13
N LEU A 17 -6.75 8.86 -0.85
CA LEU A 17 -6.55 7.83 -1.87
C LEU A 17 -7.84 7.51 -2.63
N ARG A 18 -8.96 7.36 -1.92
CA ARG A 18 -10.26 7.10 -2.54
C ARG A 18 -10.72 8.25 -3.44
N GLU A 19 -10.55 9.49 -2.97
CA GLU A 19 -10.91 10.68 -3.75
C GLU A 19 -10.06 10.81 -5.02
N LYS A 20 -8.77 10.47 -4.94
CA LYS A 20 -7.86 10.50 -6.08
C LYS A 20 -8.21 9.45 -7.15
N GLN A 21 -8.78 8.32 -6.77
CA GLN A 21 -9.20 7.28 -7.72
C GLN A 21 -10.36 7.70 -8.64
N GLY A 22 -11.22 8.63 -8.20
CA GLY A 22 -12.41 9.05 -8.95
C GLY A 22 -12.23 10.30 -9.81
N ARG A 23 -11.07 10.97 -9.76
CA ARG A 23 -10.76 12.17 -10.54
C ARG A 23 -9.51 11.93 -11.36
N GLU A 24 -9.49 12.36 -12.62
CA GLU A 24 -8.30 12.28 -13.48
C GLU A 24 -7.06 12.86 -12.75
N GLU A 25 -5.90 12.24 -12.96
CA GLU A 25 -4.66 12.35 -12.16
C GLU A 25 -4.17 13.77 -11.83
N LYS A 26 -4.71 14.81 -12.48
CA LYS A 26 -4.27 16.21 -12.37
C LYS A 26 -4.91 17.03 -11.25
N ALA A 27 -6.05 16.62 -10.68
CA ALA A 27 -6.80 17.46 -9.72
C ALA A 27 -6.57 17.13 -8.22
N GLY A 28 -5.86 16.04 -7.92
CA GLY A 28 -5.72 15.54 -6.54
C GLY A 28 -4.49 16.10 -5.82
N GLY A 29 -4.71 16.78 -4.70
CA GLY A 29 -3.64 17.20 -3.79
C GLY A 29 -2.75 16.05 -3.31
N ARG A 30 -1.56 16.38 -2.79
CA ARG A 30 -0.60 15.38 -2.30
C ARG A 30 -1.20 14.56 -1.14
N ILE A 31 -1.15 13.23 -1.26
CA ILE A 31 -1.57 12.32 -0.19
C ILE A 31 -0.63 12.48 1.02
N PRO A 32 -1.17 12.67 2.25
CA PRO A 32 -0.38 13.05 3.44
C PRO A 32 0.39 11.89 4.08
N TYR A 33 1.06 11.04 3.30
CA TYR A 33 1.87 9.95 3.86
C TYR A 33 2.97 10.46 4.80
N ARG A 34 3.46 11.70 4.59
CA ARG A 34 4.56 12.29 5.36
C ARG A 34 4.17 12.69 6.79
N ASP A 35 2.88 12.83 7.08
CA ASP A 35 2.38 13.31 8.37
C ASP A 35 2.62 12.32 9.52
N SER A 36 2.91 11.04 9.21
CA SER A 36 3.37 10.07 10.22
C SER A 36 4.43 9.11 9.68
N LYS A 37 5.31 8.62 10.56
CA LYS A 37 6.29 7.58 10.20
C LYS A 37 5.60 6.29 9.72
N LEU A 38 4.49 5.91 10.35
CA LEU A 38 3.72 4.71 10.00
C LEU A 38 3.19 4.78 8.56
N THR A 39 2.54 5.89 8.19
CA THR A 39 1.99 6.08 6.84
C THR A 39 3.08 6.15 5.77
N ARG A 40 4.29 6.58 6.11
CA ARG A 40 5.44 6.51 5.19
C ARG A 40 5.87 5.07 4.91
N LEU A 41 5.88 4.23 5.94
CA LEU A 41 6.21 2.81 5.78
C LEU A 41 5.13 2.08 4.98
N LEU A 42 3.86 2.44 5.20
CA LEU A 42 2.72 1.84 4.51
C LEU A 42 2.44 2.43 3.12
N GLN A 43 3.22 3.40 2.66
CA GLN A 43 2.98 4.08 1.39
C GLN A 43 2.95 3.12 0.20
N GLU A 44 3.81 2.09 0.20
CA GLU A 44 3.81 1.08 -0.88
C GLU A 44 2.65 0.09 -0.77
N SER A 45 2.12 -0.11 0.43
CA SER A 45 0.95 -0.95 0.73
C SER A 45 -0.38 -0.24 0.44
N LEU A 46 -0.42 1.09 0.41
CA LEU A 46 -1.66 1.86 0.27
C LEU A 46 -1.58 2.76 -0.95
N GLY A 47 -2.12 2.33 -2.08
CA GLY A 47 -2.04 3.00 -3.38
C GLY A 47 -0.74 2.71 -4.15
N GLY A 48 0.03 1.72 -3.73
CA GLY A 48 1.34 1.38 -4.29
C GLY A 48 1.37 0.04 -5.02
N ARG A 49 2.52 -0.67 -4.91
CA ARG A 49 2.84 -1.87 -5.70
C ARG A 49 2.68 -3.18 -4.92
N CYS A 50 2.15 -3.14 -3.71
CA CYS A 50 1.95 -4.35 -2.91
C CYS A 50 0.52 -4.89 -3.05
N LYS A 51 0.37 -6.20 -2.92
CA LYS A 51 -0.92 -6.79 -2.54
C LYS A 51 -1.10 -6.54 -1.05
N THR A 52 -2.23 -5.98 -0.65
CA THR A 52 -2.44 -5.53 0.72
C THR A 52 -3.77 -6.02 1.25
N CYS A 53 -3.74 -6.55 2.47
CA CYS A 53 -4.91 -6.97 3.23
C CYS A 53 -4.94 -6.17 4.53
N ILE A 54 -6.14 -5.79 4.96
CA ILE A 54 -6.37 -5.11 6.24
C ILE A 54 -7.34 -5.97 7.04
N ILE A 55 -6.98 -6.25 8.29
CA ILE A 55 -7.79 -7.06 9.20
C ILE A 55 -8.46 -6.11 10.19
N ALA A 56 -9.79 -6.11 10.21
CA ALA A 56 -10.58 -5.38 11.19
C ALA A 56 -10.84 -6.29 12.40
N THR A 57 -10.24 -5.97 13.54
CA THR A 57 -10.42 -6.71 14.79
C THR A 57 -11.48 -6.02 15.64
N LEU A 58 -12.61 -6.69 15.88
CA LEU A 58 -13.79 -6.10 16.51
C LEU A 58 -14.12 -6.81 17.82
N SER A 59 -14.70 -6.07 18.76
CA SER A 59 -15.23 -6.63 20.01
C SER A 59 -16.70 -6.99 19.83
N PRO A 60 -17.16 -8.18 20.26
CA PRO A 60 -18.58 -8.55 20.19
C PRO A 60 -19.44 -7.86 21.26
N SER A 61 -18.85 -7.05 22.14
CA SER A 61 -19.56 -6.36 23.22
C SER A 61 -20.43 -5.21 22.71
N VAL A 62 -21.67 -5.11 23.21
CA VAL A 62 -22.59 -3.99 22.92
C VAL A 62 -22.02 -2.64 23.37
N LEU A 63 -21.20 -2.64 24.42
CA LEU A 63 -20.55 -1.42 24.92
C LEU A 63 -19.50 -0.87 23.93
N CYS A 64 -19.06 -1.70 22.97
CA CYS A 64 -18.08 -1.33 21.96
C CYS A 64 -18.72 -1.09 20.59
N CYS A 65 -20.05 -0.97 20.50
CA CYS A 65 -20.75 -0.81 19.22
C CYS A 65 -20.28 0.42 18.42
N ASP A 66 -20.08 1.56 19.07
CA ASP A 66 -19.67 2.80 18.39
C ASP A 66 -18.24 2.71 17.83
N GLU A 67 -17.31 2.12 18.59
CA GLU A 67 -15.93 1.88 18.15
C GLU A 67 -15.87 0.80 17.06
N THR A 68 -16.72 -0.22 17.16
CA THR A 68 -16.89 -1.26 16.14
C THR A 68 -17.37 -0.66 14.83
N LEU A 69 -18.39 0.21 14.88
CA LEU A 69 -18.90 0.91 13.70
C LEU A 69 -17.83 1.82 13.08
N SER A 70 -17.08 2.54 13.92
CA SER A 70 -15.95 3.37 13.48
C SER A 70 -14.88 2.54 12.74
N THR A 71 -14.55 1.35 13.27
CA THR A 71 -13.59 0.42 12.66
C THR A 71 -14.14 -0.20 11.36
N LEU A 72 -15.44 -0.49 11.28
CA LEU A 72 -16.07 -0.98 10.06
C LEU A 72 -16.11 0.07 8.95
N ASN A 73 -16.47 1.32 9.29
CA ASN A 73 -16.43 2.45 8.35
C ASN A 73 -15.02 2.68 7.81
N TYR A 74 -14.02 2.50 8.68
CA TYR A 74 -12.62 2.56 8.31
C TYR A 74 -12.25 1.44 7.32
N ALA A 75 -12.60 0.20 7.62
CA ALA A 75 -12.34 -0.95 6.75
C ALA A 75 -13.04 -0.82 5.38
N GLN A 76 -14.29 -0.36 5.37
CA GLN A 76 -15.04 -0.09 4.15
C GLN A 76 -14.38 0.99 3.29
N SER A 77 -13.84 2.03 3.92
CA SER A 77 -13.09 3.06 3.19
C SER A 77 -11.78 2.50 2.64
N ALA A 78 -11.05 1.72 3.43
CA ALA A 78 -9.78 1.15 3.00
C ALA A 78 -9.94 0.12 1.86
N HIS A 79 -11.06 -0.62 1.82
CA HIS A 79 -11.39 -1.52 0.70
C HIS A 79 -11.41 -0.78 -0.64
N GLY A 80 -11.81 0.49 -0.67
CA GLY A 80 -11.88 1.27 -1.90
C GLY A 80 -10.52 1.57 -2.56
N ILE A 81 -9.41 1.34 -1.86
CA ILE A 81 -8.06 1.66 -2.35
C ILE A 81 -7.63 0.66 -3.44
N GLN A 82 -7.24 1.19 -4.60
CA GLN A 82 -6.62 0.39 -5.65
C GLN A 82 -5.09 0.43 -5.57
N ASN A 83 -4.50 -0.76 -5.42
CA ASN A 83 -3.07 -0.96 -5.62
C ASN A 83 -2.81 -1.48 -7.04
N LYS A 84 -1.59 -1.23 -7.55
CA LYS A 84 -1.09 -1.76 -8.83
C LYS A 84 0.04 -2.74 -8.54
N PRO A 85 -0.26 -3.98 -8.10
CA PRO A 85 0.77 -4.90 -7.63
C PRO A 85 1.74 -5.30 -8.74
N VAL A 86 3.04 -5.26 -8.46
CA VAL A 86 4.11 -5.64 -9.41
C VAL A 86 4.89 -6.82 -8.85
N ALA A 87 5.15 -7.84 -9.67
CA ALA A 87 5.98 -8.97 -9.28
C ALA A 87 7.41 -8.50 -9.01
N SER A 88 7.92 -8.76 -7.81
CA SER A 88 9.33 -8.48 -7.49
C SER A 88 10.18 -9.57 -8.13
N GLN A 89 10.96 -9.22 -9.16
CA GLN A 89 11.91 -10.14 -9.77
C GLN A 89 13.29 -9.89 -9.17
N ARG A 90 13.84 -10.91 -8.51
CA ARG A 90 15.24 -10.90 -8.07
C ARG A 90 16.11 -11.18 -9.29
N MET A 91 16.79 -10.17 -9.80
CA MET A 91 17.84 -10.40 -10.79
C MET A 91 18.95 -11.19 -10.11
N THR A 92 19.15 -12.44 -10.51
CA THR A 92 20.39 -13.15 -10.21
C THR A 92 21.47 -12.45 -11.03
N VAL A 93 22.37 -11.73 -10.36
CA VAL A 93 23.63 -11.30 -10.96
C VAL A 93 24.42 -12.57 -11.22
N GLY A 94 24.15 -13.21 -12.36
CA GLY A 94 24.99 -14.27 -12.88
C GLY A 94 26.35 -13.64 -13.18
N ASN A 95 27.38 -14.17 -12.53
CA ASN A 95 28.77 -13.85 -12.76
C ASN A 95 29.06 -13.86 -14.27
N ALA A 96 29.11 -12.68 -14.90
CA ALA A 96 29.67 -12.53 -16.24
C ALA A 96 31.19 -12.65 -16.11
N GLY A 97 31.66 -13.89 -16.00
CA GLY A 97 33.07 -14.21 -15.80
C GLY A 97 33.46 -15.51 -16.49
N GLY A 98 33.88 -15.39 -17.76
CA GLY A 98 35.01 -16.14 -18.30
C GLY A 98 34.75 -17.45 -19.06
N ALA A 99 35.37 -17.48 -20.26
CA ALA A 99 35.89 -18.62 -21.03
C ALA A 99 34.98 -19.39 -22.01
N GLY A 100 35.17 -19.09 -23.30
CA GLY A 100 35.81 -20.05 -24.23
C GLY A 100 34.91 -20.99 -25.02
N GLY A 101 35.00 -20.91 -26.36
CA GLY A 101 34.51 -21.96 -27.25
C GLY A 101 34.35 -21.51 -28.70
N ALA A 102 35.42 -21.58 -29.47
CA ALA A 102 35.41 -21.44 -30.92
C ALA A 102 34.66 -22.59 -31.61
N GLY A 103 34.07 -22.32 -32.77
CA GLY A 103 33.55 -23.32 -33.73
C GLY A 103 32.28 -22.80 -34.40
N GLY A 104 32.14 -22.72 -35.71
CA GLY A 104 32.99 -23.09 -36.84
C GLY A 104 32.29 -22.60 -38.11
N ALA A 105 33.09 -22.34 -39.14
CA ALA A 105 32.61 -22.04 -40.49
C ALA A 105 31.96 -23.27 -41.14
N GLY A 106 31.02 -23.05 -42.06
CA GLY A 106 30.68 -24.02 -43.11
C GLY A 106 29.18 -24.13 -43.40
N GLY A 107 28.79 -23.69 -44.59
CA GLY A 107 27.46 -23.87 -45.18
C GLY A 107 27.02 -22.66 -45.98
#